data_AF-A0A8J3PMK4-F1
#
_entry.id   AF-A0A8J3PMK4-F1
#
_cell.length_a   1.000
_cell.length_b   1.000
_cell.length_c   1.000
_cell.angle_alpha   90.00
_cell.angle_beta   90.00
_cell.angle_gamma   90.00
#
_symmetry.space_group_name_H-M   'P 1'
#
loop_
_entity.id
_entity.type
_entity.pdbx_description
1 polymer ?
#
loop_
_entity_poly.entity_id
_entity_poly.type
_entity_poly.pdbx_seq_one_letter_code
_entity_poly.pdbx_strand_id
1 'polypeptide(L)'
;MAMEYRLYGAADMTTEEIFSFMADAIDGSVSPEGFAQREGMTVTAYRVDSGEEASAAGLFGFPHHVTATFRFSNTAPSQVRERNTALMIEAVLRFFDRYPGDGVLLFNGEEVVLQRLAGDLALDRDWEDWTDVPGMSEVIAGREQRLLPQPLL
;
A
#
# COMPACT_ATOMS: atom_id res chain seq x y z
N MET A 1 -11.43 -3.52 -15.36
CA MET A 1 -11.23 -4.12 -14.02
C MET A 1 -10.88 -2.99 -13.07
N ALA A 2 -11.27 -3.07 -11.79
CA ALA A 2 -10.87 -2.05 -10.81
C ALA A 2 -9.39 -2.19 -10.50
N MET A 3 -8.66 -1.07 -10.40
CA MET A 3 -7.27 -1.08 -9.98
C MET A 3 -7.22 -1.23 -8.47
N GLU A 4 -6.60 -2.30 -7.99
CA GLU A 4 -6.48 -2.60 -6.57
C GLU A 4 -5.01 -2.74 -6.18
N TYR A 5 -4.65 -2.13 -5.05
CA TYR A 5 -3.35 -2.30 -4.41
C TYR A 5 -3.56 -2.89 -3.04
N ARG A 6 -2.72 -3.83 -2.65
CA ARG A 6 -2.82 -4.48 -1.35
C ARG A 6 -1.50 -4.41 -0.59
N LEU A 7 -1.54 -3.75 0.55
CA LEU A 7 -0.48 -3.73 1.54
C LEU A 7 -0.65 -4.93 2.47
N TYR A 8 0.44 -5.66 2.67
CA TYR A 8 0.63 -6.61 3.76
C TYR A 8 1.76 -6.09 4.65
N GLY A 9 1.52 -5.93 5.95
CA GLY A 9 2.49 -5.37 6.89
C GLY A 9 2.58 -6.14 8.20
N ALA A 10 3.80 -6.31 8.69
CA ALA A 10 4.12 -6.78 10.03
C ALA A 10 4.10 -5.59 11.01
N ALA A 11 2.91 -5.18 11.43
CA ALA A 11 2.73 -4.15 12.45
C ALA A 11 1.71 -4.62 13.48
N ASP A 12 1.97 -4.33 14.76
CA ASP A 12 1.00 -4.59 15.83
C ASP A 12 0.12 -3.35 15.98
N MET A 13 -1.08 -3.42 15.39
CA MET A 13 -2.08 -2.37 15.41
C MET A 13 -3.46 -2.97 15.66
N THR A 14 -4.35 -2.22 16.31
CA THR A 14 -5.78 -2.56 16.32
C THR A 14 -6.43 -2.16 15.00
N THR A 15 -7.58 -2.75 14.69
CA THR A 15 -8.35 -2.37 13.49
C THR A 15 -8.72 -0.88 13.50
N GLU A 16 -9.06 -0.28 14.66
CA GLU A 16 -9.32 1.16 14.72
C GLU A 16 -8.08 2.02 14.43
N GLU A 17 -6.92 1.62 14.94
CA GLU A 17 -5.65 2.31 14.66
C GLU A 17 -5.30 2.25 13.18
N ILE A 18 -5.52 1.11 12.53
CA ILE A 18 -5.28 0.94 11.09
C ILE A 18 -6.19 1.87 10.29
N PHE A 19 -7.48 1.94 10.61
CA PHE A 19 -8.40 2.85 9.90
C PHE A 19 -8.05 4.31 10.09
N SER A 20 -7.76 4.72 11.33
CA SER A 20 -7.37 6.08 11.65
C SER A 20 -6.09 6.47 10.89
N PHE A 21 -5.09 5.60 10.90
CA PHE A 21 -3.86 5.78 10.15
C PHE A 21 -4.13 5.92 8.65
N MET A 22 -4.90 5.00 8.05
CA MET A 22 -5.15 5.02 6.61
C MET A 22 -5.95 6.25 6.17
N ALA A 23 -6.93 6.69 6.97
CA ALA A 23 -7.69 7.90 6.68
C ALA A 23 -6.81 9.17 6.73
N ASP A 24 -5.95 9.30 7.74
CA ASP A 24 -5.00 10.40 7.84
C ASP A 24 -3.96 10.36 6.71
N ALA A 25 -3.38 9.19 6.45
CA ALA A 25 -2.32 9.01 5.47
C ALA A 25 -2.76 9.32 4.04
N ILE A 26 -4.02 9.04 3.70
CA ILE A 26 -4.58 9.40 2.39
C ILE A 26 -5.24 10.77 2.37
N ASP A 27 -5.20 11.59 3.44
CA ASP A 27 -5.96 12.84 3.54
C ASP A 27 -7.45 12.63 3.19
N GLY A 28 -8.03 11.63 3.87
CA GLY A 28 -9.41 11.16 3.69
C GLY A 28 -10.23 11.24 4.97
N SER A 29 -11.31 10.47 4.99
CA SER A 29 -12.18 10.34 6.16
C SER A 29 -12.54 8.88 6.39
N VAL A 30 -12.89 8.54 7.63
CA VAL A 30 -13.44 7.22 7.96
C VAL A 30 -14.94 7.24 7.65
N SER A 31 -15.41 6.27 6.86
CA SER A 31 -16.82 6.08 6.57
C SER A 31 -17.57 5.49 7.77
N PRO A 32 -18.90 5.67 7.83
CA PRO A 32 -19.73 5.02 8.85
C PRO A 32 -19.65 3.49 8.81
N GLU A 33 -19.36 2.89 7.65
CA GLU A 33 -19.21 1.44 7.49
C GLU A 33 -17.81 0.92 7.88
N GLY A 34 -16.90 1.79 8.34
CA GLY A 34 -15.59 1.37 8.82
C GLY A 34 -14.59 1.12 7.71
N PHE A 35 -14.37 2.10 6.83
CA PHE A 35 -13.25 2.12 5.89
C PHE A 35 -12.77 3.55 5.65
N ALA A 36 -11.53 3.74 5.23
CA ALA A 36 -11.04 5.07 4.86
C ALA A 36 -11.44 5.38 3.41
N GLN A 37 -11.82 6.63 3.14
CA GLN A 37 -12.26 7.04 1.80
C GLN A 37 -11.86 8.48 1.48
N ARG A 38 -11.65 8.72 0.19
CA ARG A 38 -11.53 10.04 -0.42
C ARG A 38 -12.07 10.00 -1.85
N GLU A 39 -12.06 11.15 -2.52
CA GLU A 39 -12.49 11.23 -3.91
C GLU A 39 -11.73 10.22 -4.79
N GLY A 40 -12.47 9.29 -5.41
CA GLY A 40 -11.93 8.32 -6.36
C GLY A 40 -11.13 7.15 -5.75
N MET A 41 -11.04 7.02 -4.42
CA MET A 41 -10.33 5.93 -3.76
C MET A 41 -10.99 5.51 -2.43
N THR A 42 -11.10 4.21 -2.21
CA THR A 42 -11.54 3.61 -0.96
C THR A 42 -10.44 2.69 -0.43
N VAL A 43 -10.24 2.67 0.88
CA VAL A 43 -9.25 1.83 1.56
C VAL A 43 -9.95 1.00 2.63
N THR A 44 -10.06 -0.30 2.38
CA THR A 44 -10.45 -1.25 3.43
C THR A 44 -9.18 -1.75 4.12
N ALA A 45 -9.22 -1.87 5.44
CA ALA A 45 -8.04 -2.31 6.18
C ALA A 45 -8.47 -3.05 7.44
N TYR A 46 -7.67 -4.02 7.87
CA TYR A 46 -8.01 -4.86 9.01
C TYR A 46 -6.75 -5.52 9.58
N ARG A 47 -6.85 -5.84 10.88
CA ARG A 47 -5.87 -6.69 11.54
C ARG A 47 -6.10 -8.15 11.11
N VAL A 48 -5.01 -8.89 10.90
CA VAL A 48 -5.03 -10.32 10.61
C VAL A 48 -4.54 -11.08 11.84
N ASP A 49 -5.36 -12.03 12.30
CA ASP A 49 -5.00 -12.90 13.40
C ASP A 49 -4.00 -13.98 12.96
N SER A 50 -3.16 -14.44 13.90
CA SER A 50 -2.17 -15.47 13.62
C SER A 50 -2.82 -16.77 13.15
N GLY A 51 -2.39 -17.29 12.01
CA GLY A 51 -2.96 -18.44 11.32
C GLY A 51 -3.96 -18.11 10.21
N GLU A 52 -4.39 -16.85 10.08
CA GLU A 52 -5.26 -16.37 8.99
C GLU A 52 -4.49 -15.56 7.94
N GLU A 53 -3.15 -15.61 7.97
CA GLU A 53 -2.30 -14.88 7.04
C GLU A 53 -2.57 -15.31 5.58
N ALA A 54 -2.81 -14.33 4.72
CA ALA A 54 -2.77 -14.52 3.28
C ALA A 54 -1.47 -15.20 2.80
N SER A 55 -1.62 -16.19 1.92
CA SER A 55 -0.51 -16.94 1.31
C SER A 55 0.48 -16.05 0.55
N ALA A 56 0.00 -14.93 -0.02
CA ALA A 56 0.83 -13.98 -0.75
C ALA A 56 1.95 -13.40 0.12
N ALA A 57 1.68 -13.02 1.37
CA ALA A 57 2.71 -12.55 2.30
C ALA A 57 3.69 -13.68 2.69
N GLY A 58 3.18 -14.91 2.79
CA GLY A 58 4.00 -16.09 3.02
C GLY A 58 5.08 -16.32 1.96
N LEU A 59 4.86 -15.89 0.70
CA LEU A 59 5.87 -15.94 -0.36
C LEU A 59 7.08 -15.04 -0.07
N PHE A 60 6.90 -14.00 0.75
CA PHE A 60 7.95 -13.06 1.13
C PHE A 60 8.60 -13.39 2.48
N GLY A 61 8.16 -14.48 3.14
CA GLY A 61 8.85 -15.03 4.31
C GLY A 61 8.62 -14.29 5.63
N PHE A 62 7.57 -13.47 5.74
CA PHE A 62 7.23 -12.76 6.99
C PHE A 62 5.76 -12.97 7.38
N PRO A 63 5.43 -13.03 8.69
CA PRO A 63 4.05 -12.98 9.16
C PRO A 63 3.53 -11.55 9.04
N HIS A 64 2.32 -11.36 8.50
CA HIS A 64 1.66 -10.05 8.50
C HIS A 64 0.50 -10.04 9.48
N HIS A 65 0.27 -8.87 10.06
CA HIS A 65 -0.85 -8.61 10.97
C HIS A 65 -1.70 -7.44 10.51
N VAL A 66 -1.31 -6.75 9.44
CA VAL A 66 -2.07 -5.68 8.81
C VAL A 66 -2.27 -6.02 7.34
N THR A 67 -3.52 -5.95 6.89
CA THR A 67 -3.87 -5.88 5.47
C THR A 67 -4.59 -4.58 5.18
N ALA A 68 -4.20 -3.87 4.13
CA ALA A 68 -4.96 -2.74 3.60
C ALA A 68 -5.10 -2.86 2.09
N THR A 69 -6.31 -2.67 1.56
CA THR A 69 -6.61 -2.72 0.13
C THR A 69 -7.08 -1.34 -0.32
N PHE A 70 -6.29 -0.70 -1.18
CA PHE A 70 -6.63 0.53 -1.87
C PHE A 70 -7.34 0.18 -3.18
N ARG A 71 -8.58 0.62 -3.31
CA ARG A 71 -9.39 0.38 -4.50
C ARG A 71 -9.73 1.71 -5.17
N PHE A 72 -9.35 1.82 -6.44
CA PHE A 72 -9.53 3.03 -7.22
C PHE A 72 -10.86 2.94 -7.99
N SER A 73 -11.59 4.04 -8.05
CA SER A 73 -12.82 4.10 -8.84
C SER A 73 -12.51 4.11 -10.34
N ASN A 74 -13.15 3.20 -11.08
CA ASN A 74 -13.03 3.14 -12.55
C ASN A 74 -13.63 4.35 -13.26
N THR A 75 -14.49 5.11 -12.58
CA THR A 75 -15.13 6.31 -13.12
C THR A 75 -14.41 7.60 -12.72
N ALA A 76 -13.39 7.53 -11.85
CA ALA A 76 -12.62 8.70 -11.48
C ALA A 76 -11.82 9.22 -12.70
N PRO A 77 -11.72 10.55 -12.89
CA PRO A 77 -10.86 11.15 -13.92
C PRO A 77 -9.39 10.70 -13.78
N SER A 78 -8.63 10.70 -14.88
CA SER A 78 -7.20 10.28 -14.87
C SER A 78 -6.38 11.06 -13.84
N GLN A 79 -6.55 12.38 -13.78
CA GLN A 79 -5.87 13.25 -12.83
C GLN A 79 -6.15 12.88 -11.37
N VAL A 80 -7.38 12.45 -11.05
CA VAL A 80 -7.74 11.99 -9.71
C VAL A 80 -7.05 10.66 -9.39
N ARG A 81 -6.98 9.76 -10.37
CA ARG A 81 -6.30 8.47 -10.20
C ARG A 81 -4.80 8.64 -10.01
N GLU A 82 -4.14 9.42 -10.86
CA GLU A 82 -2.72 9.75 -10.75
C GLU A 82 -2.36 10.35 -9.38
N ARG A 83 -3.15 11.32 -8.91
CA ARG A 83 -2.98 11.90 -7.57
C ARG A 83 -3.17 10.85 -6.47
N ASN A 84 -4.17 9.98 -6.59
CA ASN A 84 -4.41 8.93 -5.62
C ASN A 84 -3.31 7.87 -5.64
N THR A 85 -2.64 7.63 -6.78
CA THR A 85 -1.47 6.76 -6.88
C THR A 85 -0.32 7.32 -6.05
N ALA A 86 0.03 8.61 -6.23
CA ALA A 86 1.07 9.26 -5.42
C ALA A 86 0.75 9.22 -3.92
N LEU A 87 -0.50 9.51 -3.54
CA LEU A 87 -0.93 9.46 -2.14
C LEU A 87 -0.91 8.06 -1.54
N MET A 88 -1.26 7.03 -2.32
CA MET A 88 -1.22 5.64 -1.87
C MET A 88 0.22 5.21 -1.60
N ILE A 89 1.16 5.55 -2.49
CA ILE A 89 2.59 5.27 -2.28
C ILE A 89 3.12 6.05 -1.07
N GLU A 90 2.76 7.33 -0.93
CA GLU A 90 3.11 8.14 0.24
C GLU A 90 2.57 7.54 1.54
N ALA A 91 1.31 7.10 1.55
CA ALA A 91 0.68 6.47 2.72
C ALA A 91 1.40 5.18 3.12
N VAL A 92 1.80 4.36 2.15
CA VAL A 92 2.55 3.11 2.39
C VAL A 92 3.97 3.41 2.88
N LEU A 93 4.65 4.41 2.33
CA LEU A 93 5.96 4.85 2.82
C LEU A 93 5.87 5.37 4.26
N ARG A 94 4.87 6.20 4.57
CA ARG A 94 4.60 6.68 5.94
C ARG A 94 4.32 5.51 6.89
N PHE A 95 3.63 4.47 6.43
CA PHE A 95 3.38 3.26 7.22
C PHE A 95 4.71 2.58 7.59
N PHE A 96 5.60 2.38 6.63
CA PHE A 96 6.92 1.78 6.90
C PHE A 96 7.84 2.66 7.74
N ASP A 97 7.79 3.98 7.55
CA ASP A 97 8.55 4.90 8.39
C ASP A 97 8.06 4.87 9.85
N ARG A 98 6.75 4.69 10.08
CA ARG A 98 6.15 4.66 11.42
C ARG A 98 6.27 3.30 12.11
N TYR A 99 6.16 2.21 11.35
CA TYR A 99 6.14 0.83 11.83
C TYR A 99 7.28 0.04 11.18
N PRO A 100 8.37 -0.23 11.91
CA PRO A 100 9.62 -0.72 11.33
C PRO A 100 9.60 -2.18 10.83
N GLY A 101 8.43 -2.83 10.76
CA GLY A 101 8.30 -4.22 10.35
C GLY A 101 8.34 -4.44 8.84
N ASP A 102 8.48 -5.71 8.46
CA ASP A 102 8.45 -6.16 7.08
C ASP A 102 7.08 -5.92 6.44
N GLY A 103 7.07 -5.75 5.12
CA GLY A 103 5.83 -5.62 4.39
C GLY A 103 6.03 -5.49 2.88
N VAL A 104 4.94 -5.67 2.15
CA VAL A 104 4.90 -5.54 0.70
C VAL A 104 3.61 -4.86 0.26
N LEU A 105 3.72 -4.05 -0.79
CA LEU A 105 2.59 -3.51 -1.54
C LEU A 105 2.53 -4.24 -2.87
N LEU A 106 1.38 -4.88 -3.15
CA LEU A 106 1.13 -5.57 -4.40
C LEU A 106 0.10 -4.83 -5.25
N PHE A 107 0.33 -4.72 -6.55
CA PHE A 107 -0.65 -4.31 -7.54
C PHE A 107 -1.41 -5.54 -8.04
N ASN A 108 -2.74 -5.50 -7.94
CA ASN A 108 -3.69 -6.57 -8.25
C ASN A 108 -3.34 -7.95 -7.63
N GLY A 109 -2.48 -7.97 -6.60
CA GLY A 109 -2.00 -9.20 -5.96
C GLY A 109 -0.91 -9.95 -6.72
N GLU A 110 -0.39 -9.39 -7.82
CA GLU A 110 0.54 -10.09 -8.72
C GLU A 110 1.91 -9.40 -8.77
N GLU A 111 1.93 -8.06 -8.83
CA GLU A 111 3.17 -7.31 -9.02
C GLU A 111 3.56 -6.58 -7.73
N VAL A 112 4.80 -6.77 -7.27
CA VAL A 112 5.38 -6.03 -6.15
C VAL A 112 5.72 -4.63 -6.61
N VAL A 113 5.10 -3.65 -5.97
CA VAL A 113 5.31 -2.22 -6.20
C VAL A 113 6.37 -1.67 -5.25
N LEU A 114 6.29 -2.09 -3.99
CA LEU A 114 7.14 -1.63 -2.91
C LEU A 114 7.32 -2.78 -1.92
N GLN A 115 8.54 -2.93 -1.44
CA GLN A 115 8.90 -3.96 -0.48
C GLN A 115 9.77 -3.38 0.63
N ARG A 116 9.49 -3.82 1.85
CA ARG A 116 10.43 -3.72 2.96
C ARG A 116 10.67 -5.09 3.56
N LEU A 117 11.92 -5.54 3.53
CA LEU A 117 12.31 -6.81 4.15
C LEU A 117 13.61 -6.62 4.92
N ALA A 118 13.68 -7.16 6.14
CA ALA A 118 14.86 -7.10 7.00
C ALA A 118 15.39 -5.66 7.21
N GLY A 119 14.50 -4.68 7.17
CA GLY A 119 14.82 -3.25 7.32
C GLY A 119 15.09 -2.51 6.00
N ASP A 120 15.34 -3.22 4.90
CA ASP A 120 15.63 -2.63 3.59
C ASP A 120 14.34 -2.30 2.85
N LEU A 121 14.08 -1.01 2.62
CA LEU A 121 12.92 -0.49 1.90
C LEU A 121 13.32 -0.14 0.45
N ALA A 122 12.66 -0.76 -0.52
CA ALA A 122 12.88 -0.49 -1.93
C ALA A 122 11.57 -0.41 -2.72
N LEU A 123 11.57 0.43 -3.74
CA LEU A 123 10.50 0.53 -4.74
C LEU A 123 10.90 -0.27 -5.98
N ASP A 124 9.93 -0.89 -6.64
CA ASP A 124 10.17 -1.55 -7.92
C ASP A 124 10.46 -0.52 -8.99
N ARG A 125 11.64 -0.59 -9.59
CA ARG A 125 12.07 0.38 -10.60
C ARG A 125 11.21 0.35 -11.86
N ASP A 126 10.66 -0.81 -12.19
CA ASP A 126 9.95 -1.03 -13.46
C ASP A 126 8.41 -0.92 -13.28
N TRP A 127 7.92 -0.69 -12.06
CA TRP A 127 6.52 -0.41 -11.78
C TRP A 127 6.16 1.02 -12.17
N GLU A 128 5.40 1.16 -13.27
CA GLU A 128 5.04 2.43 -13.91
C GLU A 128 6.24 3.36 -14.18
N ASP A 129 6.08 4.33 -15.09
CA ASP A 129 7.06 5.41 -15.16
C ASP A 129 6.80 6.34 -13.97
N TRP A 130 7.49 6.08 -12.84
CA TRP A 130 7.33 6.86 -11.59
C TRP A 130 7.38 8.38 -11.81
N THR A 131 8.13 8.83 -12.81
CA THR A 131 8.25 10.25 -13.16
C THR A 131 7.04 10.82 -13.88
N ASP A 132 6.21 9.98 -14.49
CA ASP A 132 5.04 10.37 -15.25
C ASP A 132 3.81 10.55 -14.36
N VAL A 133 3.86 10.06 -13.11
CA VAL A 133 2.83 10.30 -12.10
C VAL A 133 3.08 11.66 -11.41
N PRO A 134 2.20 12.66 -11.58
CA PRO A 134 2.38 13.97 -10.95
C PRO A 134 2.56 13.90 -9.43
N GLY A 135 3.63 14.52 -8.93
CA GLY A 135 3.98 14.57 -7.51
C GLY A 135 4.76 13.36 -6.97
N MET A 136 4.88 12.29 -7.75
CA MET A 136 5.55 11.06 -7.31
C MET A 136 7.06 11.23 -7.11
N SER A 137 7.71 12.08 -7.90
CA SER A 137 9.15 12.35 -7.79
C SER A 137 9.56 12.89 -6.42
N GLU A 138 8.71 13.68 -5.78
CA GLU A 138 8.92 14.17 -4.41
C GLU A 138 8.69 13.06 -3.38
N VAL A 139 7.67 12.21 -3.60
CA VAL A 139 7.31 11.10 -2.71
C VAL A 139 8.44 10.06 -2.61
N ILE A 140 9.07 9.73 -3.74
CA ILE A 140 10.10 8.68 -3.81
C ILE A 140 11.53 9.23 -3.69
N ALA A 141 11.69 10.54 -3.49
CA ALA A 141 12.99 11.19 -3.42
C ALA A 141 13.87 10.56 -2.33
N GLY A 142 15.08 10.14 -2.71
CA GLY A 142 16.05 9.53 -1.78
C GLY A 142 15.71 8.10 -1.36
N ARG A 143 14.67 7.48 -1.91
CA ARG A 143 14.36 6.06 -1.69
C ARG A 143 15.08 5.19 -2.72
N GLU A 144 15.43 3.97 -2.30
CA GLU A 144 16.07 3.00 -3.20
C GLU A 144 15.07 2.50 -4.25
N GLN A 145 15.50 2.50 -5.51
CA GLN A 145 14.76 1.88 -6.62
C GLN A 145 15.60 0.75 -7.19
N ARG A 146 15.04 -0.46 -7.23
CA ARG A 146 15.69 -1.64 -7.81
C ARG A 146 14.66 -2.57 -8.42
N LEU A 147 15.12 -3.55 -9.18
CA LEU A 147 14.25 -4.63 -9.63
C LEU A 147 13.85 -5.47 -8.41
N LEU A 148 12.55 -5.53 -8.11
CA LEU A 148 12.03 -6.38 -7.06
C LEU A 148 11.75 -7.80 -7.59
N PRO A 149 12.03 -8.85 -6.80
CA PRO A 149 11.62 -10.20 -7.15
C PRO A 149 10.09 -10.27 -7.21
N GLN A 150 9.56 -10.51 -8.40
CA GLN A 150 8.12 -10.67 -8.61
C GLN A 150 7.71 -12.10 -8.21
N PRO A 151 6.61 -12.29 -7.48
CA PRO A 151 6.09 -13.62 -7.21
C PRO A 151 5.69 -14.26 -8.54
N LEU A 152 6.34 -15.37 -8.90
CA LEU A 152 5.91 -16.18 -10.03
C LEU A 152 4.57 -16.81 -9.64
N LEU A 153 3.47 -16.24 -10.12
CA LEU A 153 2.15 -16.87 -10.08
C LEU A 153 1.99 -17.87 -11.23
#